data_AF-A0A926YCP4-F1
#
_entry.id   AF-A0A926YCP4-F1
#
_cell.length_a   1.000
_cell.length_b   1.000
_cell.length_c   1.000
_cell.angle_alpha   90.00
_cell.angle_beta   90.00
_cell.angle_gamma   90.00
#
_symmetry.space_group_name_H-M   'P 1'
#
loop_
_entity.id
_entity.type
_entity.pdbx_description
1 polymer ?
#
loop_
_entity_poly.entity_id
_entity_poly.type
_entity_poly.pdbx_seq_one_letter_code
_entity_poly.pdbx_strand_id
1 'polypeptide(L)'
;MNESRAIKISKFLSYHLRHRPDKIGLELAPGGWVSVDELLAASKKHSFDIERDELDEVVASNDKKRFSFNSTGTQIRANQGHSLEVDLQLEEAVPPKVLYHGTGQGAVESILQMGLSKMSRHHVHLSVNMATAIKVGKRHGRPVVFAVNAAAMHQAGYKFYCSNNGVWLVDHVPSKYLKIT
;
A
#
# COMPACT_ATOMS: atom_id res chain seq x y z
N MET A 1 5.36 3.81 23.61
CA MET A 1 6.26 2.69 23.25
C MET A 1 7.60 3.22 22.70
N ASN A 2 8.69 2.44 22.69
CA ASN A 2 9.94 2.88 22.02
C ASN A 2 9.85 2.75 20.49
N GLU A 3 10.52 3.65 19.75
CA GLU A 3 10.41 3.71 18.28
C GLU A 3 10.81 2.39 17.59
N SER A 4 11.83 1.71 18.12
CA SER A 4 12.31 0.43 17.61
C SER A 4 11.22 -0.66 17.64
N ARG A 5 10.43 -0.72 18.71
CA ARG A 5 9.32 -1.65 18.87
C ARG A 5 8.17 -1.33 17.91
N ALA A 6 7.80 -0.06 17.80
CA ALA A 6 6.77 0.39 16.86
C ALA A 6 7.11 0.01 15.40
N ILE A 7 8.38 0.17 15.02
CA ILE A 7 8.87 -0.23 13.69
C ILE A 7 8.77 -1.74 13.48
N LYS A 8 9.14 -2.55 14.48
CA LYS A 8 9.05 -4.02 14.40
C LYS A 8 7.60 -4.47 14.25
N ILE A 9 6.68 -3.95 15.05
CA ILE A 9 5.25 -4.24 14.94
C ILE A 9 4.73 -3.81 13.58
N SER A 10 5.03 -2.59 13.12
CA SER A 10 4.58 -2.12 11.79
C SER A 10 5.10 -3.00 10.65
N LYS A 11 6.32 -3.54 10.74
CA LYS A 11 6.87 -4.50 9.78
C LYS A 11 6.15 -5.85 9.86
N PHE A 12 5.93 -6.37 11.07
CA PHE A 12 5.20 -7.60 11.31
C PHE A 12 3.78 -7.54 10.72
N LEU A 13 3.03 -6.49 11.06
CA LEU A 13 1.69 -6.25 10.52
C LEU A 13 1.71 -6.08 8.99
N SER A 14 2.70 -5.34 8.45
CA SER A 14 2.82 -5.16 7.00
C SER A 14 3.09 -6.47 6.27
N TYR A 15 3.78 -7.43 6.90
CA TYR A 15 4.04 -8.73 6.30
C TYR A 15 2.79 -9.61 6.32
N HIS A 16 2.17 -9.78 7.49
CA HIS A 16 1.04 -10.69 7.62
C HIS A 16 -0.24 -10.14 6.98
N LEU A 17 -0.55 -8.85 7.15
CA LEU A 17 -1.78 -8.26 6.59
C LEU A 17 -1.71 -7.97 5.08
N ARG A 18 -0.55 -8.12 4.42
CA ARG A 18 -0.41 -7.85 2.97
C ARG A 18 0.10 -9.02 2.15
N HIS A 19 0.77 -9.96 2.78
CA HIS A 19 1.56 -10.96 2.06
C HIS A 19 1.23 -12.37 2.51
N ARG A 20 1.31 -12.63 3.82
CA ARG A 20 1.32 -13.99 4.37
C ARG A 20 0.55 -14.10 5.68
N PRO A 21 -0.77 -13.82 5.72
CA PRO A 21 -1.57 -14.00 6.94
C PRO A 21 -1.58 -15.48 7.38
N ASP A 22 -1.52 -16.40 6.41
CA ASP A 22 -1.42 -17.85 6.59
C ASP A 22 -0.25 -18.28 7.48
N LYS A 23 0.86 -17.53 7.46
CA LYS A 23 2.06 -17.86 8.25
C LYS A 23 1.86 -17.76 9.76
N ILE A 24 0.83 -17.04 10.19
CA ILE A 24 0.41 -16.96 11.60
C ILE A 24 -1.00 -17.53 11.82
N GLY A 25 -1.52 -18.27 10.83
CA GLY A 25 -2.84 -18.90 10.90
C GLY A 25 -4.00 -17.92 10.78
N LEU A 26 -3.81 -16.76 10.15
CA LEU A 26 -4.88 -15.81 9.86
C LEU A 26 -5.38 -15.97 8.43
N GLU A 27 -6.65 -15.64 8.24
CA GLU A 27 -7.29 -15.47 6.94
C GLU A 27 -7.89 -14.06 6.87
N LEU A 28 -7.76 -13.39 5.72
CA LEU A 28 -8.34 -12.06 5.55
C LEU A 28 -9.74 -12.18 4.97
N ALA A 29 -10.71 -11.58 5.64
CA ALA A 29 -12.05 -11.38 5.11
C ALA A 29 -12.05 -10.37 3.94
N PRO A 30 -13.13 -10.31 3.14
CA PRO A 30 -13.32 -9.26 2.14
C PRO A 30 -13.08 -7.87 2.75
N GLY A 31 -12.48 -6.97 1.97
CA GLY A 31 -11.97 -5.68 2.42
C GLY A 31 -10.58 -5.75 3.08
N GLY A 32 -9.98 -6.93 3.18
CA GLY A 32 -8.66 -7.16 3.80
C GLY A 32 -8.70 -7.16 5.34
N TRP A 33 -9.88 -7.40 5.92
CA TRP A 33 -10.11 -7.31 7.36
C TRP A 33 -9.72 -8.59 8.09
N VAL A 34 -9.25 -8.44 9.33
CA VAL A 34 -9.08 -9.53 10.30
C VAL A 34 -9.49 -9.05 11.68
N SER A 35 -9.97 -9.95 12.54
CA SER A 35 -10.25 -9.64 13.94
C SER A 35 -8.98 -9.21 14.67
N VAL A 36 -9.08 -8.16 15.49
CA VAL A 36 -7.97 -7.73 16.34
C VAL A 36 -7.61 -8.82 17.34
N ASP A 37 -8.60 -9.46 17.97
CA ASP A 37 -8.34 -10.50 18.96
C ASP A 37 -7.65 -11.72 18.35
N GLU A 38 -8.05 -12.12 17.13
CA GLU A 38 -7.38 -13.20 16.40
C GLU A 38 -5.95 -12.82 16.04
N LEU A 39 -5.71 -11.59 15.58
CA LEU A 39 -4.38 -11.10 15.27
C LEU A 39 -3.48 -11.11 16.51
N LEU A 40 -3.94 -10.60 17.66
CA LEU A 40 -3.14 -10.57 18.89
C LEU A 40 -2.84 -12.00 19.38
N ALA A 41 -3.84 -12.89 19.38
CA ALA A 41 -3.66 -14.29 19.74
C ALA A 41 -2.67 -15.02 18.82
N ALA A 42 -2.80 -14.82 17.50
CA ALA A 42 -1.90 -15.36 16.50
C ALA A 42 -0.47 -14.84 16.68
N SER A 43 -0.31 -13.54 16.93
CA SER A 43 1.00 -12.92 17.13
C SER A 43 1.70 -13.50 18.35
N LYS A 44 0.98 -13.64 19.47
CA LYS A 44 1.47 -14.29 20.70
C LYS A 44 1.86 -15.75 20.48
N LYS A 45 1.02 -16.54 19.80
CA LYS A 45 1.31 -17.95 19.47
C LYS A 45 2.58 -18.11 18.62
N HIS A 46 2.90 -17.11 17.80
CA HIS A 46 4.08 -17.07 16.94
C HIS A 46 5.26 -16.29 17.56
N SER A 47 5.32 -16.20 18.90
CA SER A 47 6.41 -15.59 19.66
C SER A 47 6.68 -14.12 19.33
N PHE A 48 5.65 -13.41 18.89
CA PHE A 48 5.66 -11.97 18.69
C PHE A 48 4.44 -11.39 19.42
N ASP A 49 4.45 -11.46 20.75
CA ASP A 49 3.35 -10.91 21.56
C ASP A 49 3.20 -9.42 21.24
N ILE A 50 1.98 -8.95 21.03
CA ILE A 50 1.63 -7.55 20.78
C ILE A 50 0.50 -7.23 21.74
N GLU A 51 0.66 -6.21 22.56
CA GLU A 51 -0.43 -5.76 23.43
C GLU A 51 -1.40 -4.84 22.65
N ARG A 52 -2.65 -4.76 23.12
CA ARG A 52 -3.67 -3.93 22.48
C ARG A 52 -3.22 -2.46 22.38
N ASP A 53 -2.65 -1.93 23.45
CA ASP A 53 -2.16 -0.54 23.50
C ASP A 53 -0.99 -0.32 22.52
N GLU A 54 -0.10 -1.31 22.34
CA GLU A 54 0.96 -1.23 21.34
C GLU A 54 0.39 -1.21 19.92
N LEU A 55 -0.63 -2.03 19.65
CA LEU A 55 -1.31 -2.05 18.35
C LEU A 55 -1.97 -0.71 18.06
N ASP A 56 -2.73 -0.18 19.03
CA ASP A 56 -3.42 1.11 18.90
C ASP A 56 -2.42 2.25 18.69
N GLU A 57 -1.31 2.27 19.45
CA GLU A 57 -0.23 3.24 19.25
C GLU A 57 0.40 3.10 17.86
N VAL A 58 0.67 1.89 17.36
CA VAL A 58 1.18 1.68 15.99
C VAL A 58 0.18 2.13 14.93
N VAL A 59 -1.12 1.95 15.11
CA VAL A 59 -2.11 2.38 14.11
C VAL A 59 -2.22 3.91 14.11
N ALA A 60 -2.21 4.54 15.30
CA ALA A 60 -2.34 5.99 15.46
C ALA A 60 -1.08 6.78 15.04
N SER A 61 0.12 6.31 15.44
CA SER A 61 1.39 7.03 15.25
C SER A 61 2.04 6.82 13.88
N ASN A 62 1.47 5.95 13.02
CA ASN A 62 2.08 5.62 11.75
C ASN A 62 1.92 6.77 10.75
N ASP A 63 3.00 7.52 10.49
CA ASP A 63 3.05 8.61 9.50
C ASP A 63 2.46 8.25 8.14
N LYS A 64 2.54 6.98 7.75
CA LYS A 64 2.06 6.49 6.44
C LYS A 64 0.63 5.98 6.49
N LYS A 65 -0.03 6.04 7.66
CA LYS A 65 -1.37 5.51 7.95
C LYS A 65 -1.56 4.14 7.29
N ARG A 66 -0.64 3.21 7.58
CA ARG A 66 -0.54 1.93 6.86
C ARG A 66 -1.72 1.00 7.13
N PHE A 67 -2.34 1.16 8.28
CA PHE A 67 -3.39 0.31 8.82
C PHE A 67 -4.56 1.18 9.25
N SER A 68 -5.74 0.57 9.30
CA SER A 68 -6.94 1.20 9.80
C SER A 68 -7.76 0.17 10.58
N PHE A 69 -8.39 0.64 11.64
CA PHE A 69 -9.45 -0.10 12.30
C PHE A 69 -10.80 0.15 11.61
N ASN A 70 -11.73 -0.77 11.79
CA ASN A 70 -13.14 -0.52 11.51
C ASN A 70 -13.73 0.46 12.56
N SER A 71 -14.99 0.85 12.39
CA SER A 71 -15.66 1.84 13.26
C SER A 71 -15.73 1.43 14.75
N THR A 72 -15.74 0.13 15.03
CA THR A 72 -15.81 -0.41 16.39
C THR A 72 -14.44 -0.75 16.99
N GLY A 73 -13.35 -0.63 16.23
CA GLY A 73 -12.01 -1.00 16.71
C GLY A 73 -11.76 -2.50 16.87
N THR A 74 -12.67 -3.35 16.37
CA THR A 74 -12.62 -4.82 16.52
C THR A 74 -11.96 -5.52 15.35
N GLN A 75 -11.85 -4.85 14.20
CA GLN A 75 -11.15 -5.38 13.03
C GLN A 75 -10.08 -4.40 12.56
N ILE A 76 -9.02 -4.94 11.98
CA ILE A 76 -7.90 -4.19 11.41
C ILE A 76 -7.62 -4.66 9.98
N ARG A 77 -7.17 -3.75 9.13
CA ARG A 77 -6.66 -4.05 7.79
C ARG A 77 -5.44 -3.23 7.42
N ALA A 78 -4.70 -3.66 6.40
CA ALA A 78 -3.75 -2.79 5.70
C ALA A 78 -4.48 -1.94 4.63
N ASN A 79 -4.11 -0.67 4.50
CA ASN A 79 -4.81 0.24 3.58
C ASN A 79 -4.44 0.05 2.10
N GLN A 80 -3.28 -0.55 1.83
CA GLN A 80 -2.80 -0.83 0.48
C GLN A 80 -1.68 -1.89 0.52
N GLY A 81 -1.24 -2.34 -0.65
CA GLY A 81 0.05 -3.02 -0.82
C GLY A 81 -0.05 -4.54 -0.74
N HIS A 82 -1.24 -5.10 -0.87
CA HIS A 82 -1.46 -6.54 -0.87
C HIS A 82 -0.78 -7.21 -2.08
N SER A 83 -0.30 -8.43 -1.86
CA SER A 83 0.15 -9.36 -2.89
C SER A 83 -0.56 -10.72 -2.80
N LEU A 84 -1.37 -10.96 -1.76
CA LEU A 84 -2.21 -12.15 -1.67
C LEU A 84 -3.57 -11.86 -2.29
N GLU A 85 -4.15 -12.85 -2.95
CA GLU A 85 -5.50 -12.72 -3.51
C GLU A 85 -6.52 -12.47 -2.39
N VAL A 86 -7.14 -11.29 -2.41
CA VAL A 86 -8.17 -10.84 -1.49
C VAL A 86 -8.98 -9.75 -2.20
N ASP A 87 -10.30 -9.83 -2.11
CA ASP A 87 -11.16 -8.73 -2.53
C ASP A 87 -10.97 -7.57 -1.55
N LEU A 88 -10.36 -6.48 -2.01
CA LEU A 88 -10.11 -5.29 -1.18
C LEU A 88 -11.31 -4.35 -1.10
N GLN A 89 -12.39 -4.63 -1.83
CA GLN A 89 -13.59 -3.81 -1.90
C GLN A 89 -13.25 -2.33 -2.17
N LEU A 90 -12.31 -2.11 -3.10
CA LEU A 90 -11.89 -0.77 -3.48
C LEU A 90 -12.98 -0.12 -4.33
N GLU A 91 -13.39 1.08 -3.94
CA GLU A 91 -14.34 1.88 -4.71
C GLU A 91 -13.62 2.67 -5.81
N GLU A 92 -14.18 2.64 -7.01
CA GLU A 92 -13.68 3.44 -8.13
C GLU A 92 -13.78 4.93 -7.80
N ALA A 93 -12.75 5.69 -8.14
CA ALA A 93 -12.67 7.12 -7.85
C ALA A 93 -12.06 7.88 -9.03
N VAL A 94 -12.54 9.12 -9.25
CA VAL A 94 -11.99 10.02 -10.28
C VAL A 94 -10.63 10.55 -9.82
N PRO A 95 -9.53 10.30 -10.54
CA PRO A 95 -8.21 10.73 -10.13
C PRO A 95 -7.97 12.23 -10.33
N PRO A 96 -6.98 12.82 -9.62
CA PRO A 96 -6.42 14.11 -9.99
C PRO A 96 -5.88 14.10 -11.42
N LYS A 97 -5.67 15.30 -11.99
CA LYS A 97 -5.14 15.43 -13.36
C LYS A 97 -3.80 14.71 -13.54
N VAL A 98 -2.93 14.83 -12.54
CA VAL A 98 -1.58 14.26 -12.55
C VAL A 98 -1.35 13.52 -11.24
N LEU A 99 -0.75 12.34 -11.35
CA LEU A 99 -0.21 11.56 -10.24
C LEU A 99 1.27 11.27 -10.51
N TYR A 100 1.99 10.76 -9.50
CA TYR A 100 3.43 10.54 -9.58
C TYR A 100 3.82 9.13 -9.19
N HIS A 101 4.74 8.53 -9.92
CA HIS A 101 5.38 7.27 -9.57
C HIS A 101 6.88 7.47 -9.39
N GLY A 102 7.41 7.05 -8.25
CA GLY A 102 8.84 7.10 -7.98
C GLY A 102 9.46 5.73 -8.09
N THR A 103 10.56 5.63 -8.84
CA THR A 103 11.31 4.39 -9.06
C THR A 103 12.82 4.64 -9.01
N GLY A 104 13.62 3.59 -9.19
CA GLY A 104 15.07 3.69 -9.33
C GLY A 104 15.50 3.82 -10.80
N GLN A 105 16.64 4.46 -11.05
CA GLN A 105 17.21 4.66 -12.39
C GLN A 105 17.25 3.38 -13.26
N GLY A 106 17.54 2.22 -12.65
CA GLY A 106 17.64 0.94 -13.38
C GLY A 106 16.33 0.44 -13.99
N ALA A 107 15.17 0.95 -13.56
CA ALA A 107 13.87 0.55 -14.10
C ALA A 107 13.36 1.48 -15.21
N VAL A 108 14.03 2.62 -15.45
CA VAL A 108 13.53 3.70 -16.32
C VAL A 108 13.30 3.23 -17.76
N GLU A 109 14.28 2.54 -18.34
CA GLU A 109 14.20 2.07 -19.72
C GLU A 109 13.02 1.11 -19.92
N SER A 110 12.88 0.12 -19.04
CA SER A 110 11.78 -0.83 -19.08
C SER A 110 10.42 -0.14 -18.91
N ILE A 111 10.31 0.86 -18.02
CA ILE A 111 9.08 1.61 -17.80
C ILE A 111 8.72 2.47 -19.02
N LEU A 112 9.70 3.08 -19.69
CA LEU A 112 9.46 3.85 -20.90
C LEU A 112 8.97 2.97 -22.06
N GLN A 113 9.43 1.71 -22.14
CA GLN A 113 9.01 0.77 -23.18
C GLN A 113 7.65 0.12 -22.86
N MET A 114 7.51 -0.41 -21.65
CA MET A 114 6.40 -1.29 -21.27
C MET A 114 5.32 -0.61 -20.43
N GLY A 115 5.59 0.59 -19.90
CA GLY A 115 4.74 1.25 -18.90
C GLY A 115 5.00 0.76 -17.47
N LEU A 116 4.16 1.20 -16.53
CA LEU A 116 4.17 0.71 -15.15
C LEU A 116 3.27 -0.50 -15.01
N SER A 117 3.80 -1.56 -14.41
CA SER A 117 3.04 -2.75 -14.02
C SER A 117 3.00 -2.89 -12.50
N LYS A 118 1.97 -3.56 -12.00
CA LYS A 118 1.78 -3.85 -10.57
C LYS A 118 2.82 -4.83 -9.99
N MET A 119 3.58 -5.51 -10.85
CA MET A 119 4.53 -6.56 -10.49
C MET A 119 3.85 -7.60 -9.58
N SER A 120 4.38 -7.86 -8.38
CA SER A 120 3.77 -8.79 -7.43
C SER A 120 2.66 -8.16 -6.56
N ARG A 121 2.30 -6.89 -6.77
CA ARG A 121 1.21 -6.22 -6.04
C ARG A 121 -0.10 -6.31 -6.81
N HIS A 122 -1.20 -5.97 -6.16
CA HIS A 122 -2.52 -5.92 -6.81
C HIS A 122 -2.69 -4.77 -7.81
N HIS A 123 -1.98 -3.67 -7.58
CA HIS A 123 -2.09 -2.44 -8.37
C HIS A 123 -0.75 -1.71 -8.41
N VAL A 124 -0.57 -0.85 -9.40
CA VAL A 124 0.45 0.19 -9.41
C VAL A 124 0.08 1.25 -8.37
N HIS A 125 1.03 1.59 -7.49
CA HIS A 125 0.88 2.66 -6.51
C HIS A 125 1.36 4.00 -7.05
N LEU A 126 0.50 5.01 -6.94
CA LEU A 126 0.72 6.37 -7.39
C LEU A 126 0.57 7.35 -6.22
N SER A 127 1.39 8.39 -6.23
CA SER A 127 1.42 9.45 -5.22
C SER A 127 0.77 10.72 -5.76
N VAL A 128 0.03 11.43 -4.91
CA VAL A 128 -0.55 12.74 -5.28
C VAL A 128 0.52 13.81 -5.45
N ASN A 129 1.63 13.72 -4.72
CA ASN A 129 2.71 14.69 -4.78
C ASN A 129 4.07 14.06 -5.14
N MET A 130 4.88 14.85 -5.83
CA MET A 130 6.21 14.47 -6.30
C MET A 130 7.17 14.17 -5.14
N ALA A 131 7.10 14.90 -4.03
CA ALA A 131 7.98 14.68 -2.88
C ALA A 131 7.84 13.27 -2.28
N THR A 132 6.62 12.75 -2.20
CA THR A 132 6.33 11.37 -1.79
C THR A 132 6.89 10.38 -2.82
N ALA A 133 6.70 10.63 -4.12
CA ALA A 133 7.27 9.79 -5.16
C ALA A 133 8.80 9.72 -5.07
N ILE A 134 9.50 10.84 -4.87
CA ILE A 134 10.96 10.87 -4.63
C ILE A 134 11.33 9.98 -3.43
N LYS A 135 10.63 10.12 -2.31
CA LYS A 135 10.88 9.29 -1.10
C LYS A 135 10.65 7.80 -1.36
N VAL A 136 9.71 7.43 -2.23
CA VAL A 136 9.47 6.05 -2.65
C VAL A 136 10.61 5.56 -3.55
N GLY A 137 10.96 6.32 -4.59
CA GLY A 137 12.02 5.97 -5.55
C GLY A 137 13.40 5.79 -4.90
N LYS A 138 13.71 6.57 -3.85
CA LYS A 138 14.96 6.44 -3.08
C LYS A 138 15.20 5.04 -2.49
N ARG A 139 14.15 4.23 -2.32
CA ARG A 139 14.26 2.84 -1.83
C ARG A 139 14.83 1.89 -2.87
N HIS A 140 14.89 2.32 -4.13
CA HIS A 140 15.32 1.53 -5.28
C HIS A 140 16.61 2.10 -5.90
N GLY A 141 17.37 2.90 -5.16
CA GLY A 141 18.60 3.55 -5.61
C GLY A 141 18.41 5.03 -5.95
N ARG A 142 19.10 5.52 -6.99
CA ARG A 142 18.96 6.90 -7.47
C ARG A 142 17.52 7.13 -7.96
N PRO A 143 16.74 8.02 -7.33
CA PRO A 143 15.32 8.17 -7.62
C PRO A 143 15.10 8.83 -8.98
N VAL A 144 14.13 8.30 -9.72
CA VAL A 144 13.52 8.94 -10.90
C VAL A 144 12.02 8.99 -10.68
N VAL A 145 11.39 10.10 -11.08
CA VAL A 145 9.95 10.29 -10.95
C VAL A 145 9.31 10.40 -12.33
N PHE A 146 8.22 9.65 -12.50
CA PHE A 146 7.31 9.77 -13.62
C PHE A 146 6.07 10.54 -13.18
N ALA A 147 5.69 11.56 -13.93
CA ALA A 147 4.34 12.10 -13.94
C ALA A 147 3.44 11.20 -14.80
N VAL A 148 2.26 10.90 -14.26
CA VAL A 148 1.22 10.10 -14.90
C VAL A 148 0.07 11.03 -15.26
N ASN A 149 -0.33 11.08 -16.53
CA ASN A 149 -1.52 11.79 -16.97
C ASN A 149 -2.80 11.00 -16.62
N ALA A 150 -3.15 11.02 -15.34
CA ALA A 150 -4.25 10.23 -14.80
C ALA A 150 -5.62 10.71 -15.30
N ALA A 151 -5.81 12.00 -15.60
CA ALA A 151 -7.04 12.49 -16.24
C ALA A 151 -7.27 11.87 -17.62
N ALA A 152 -6.24 11.84 -18.48
CA ALA A 152 -6.36 11.24 -19.81
C ALA A 152 -6.57 9.71 -19.74
N MET A 153 -5.96 9.04 -18.77
CA MET A 153 -6.22 7.62 -18.51
C MET A 153 -7.68 7.38 -18.08
N HIS A 154 -8.18 8.15 -17.13
CA HIS A 154 -9.56 8.02 -16.67
C HIS A 154 -10.56 8.27 -17.83
N GLN A 155 -10.33 9.29 -18.66
CA GLN A 155 -11.14 9.54 -19.87
C GLN A 155 -11.08 8.38 -20.88
N ALA A 156 -9.96 7.64 -20.91
CA ALA A 156 -9.79 6.45 -21.73
C ALA A 156 -10.34 5.16 -21.09
N GLY A 157 -11.07 5.25 -19.97
CA GLY A 157 -11.74 4.11 -19.33
C GLY A 157 -10.91 3.34 -18.30
N TYR A 158 -9.73 3.84 -17.93
CA TYR A 158 -8.92 3.21 -16.88
C TYR A 158 -9.53 3.47 -15.51
N LYS A 159 -9.70 2.40 -14.72
CA LYS A 159 -10.25 2.45 -13.36
C LYS A 159 -9.17 2.84 -12.37
N PHE A 160 -9.46 3.86 -11.57
CA PHE A 160 -8.62 4.30 -10.48
C PHE A 160 -9.33 4.07 -9.15
N TYR A 161 -8.54 3.83 -8.12
CA TYR A 161 -9.02 3.68 -6.76
C TYR A 161 -8.18 4.54 -5.83
N CYS A 162 -8.76 5.02 -4.75
CA CYS A 162 -8.04 5.74 -3.70
C CYS A 162 -8.14 4.95 -2.40
N SER A 163 -7.00 4.50 -1.89
CA SER A 163 -6.94 3.86 -0.58
C SER A 163 -7.22 4.84 0.56
N ASN A 164 -7.63 4.34 1.73
CA ASN A 164 -7.93 5.16 2.91
C ASN A 164 -6.78 6.08 3.34
N ASN A 165 -5.53 5.78 2.97
CA ASN A 165 -4.37 6.62 3.27
C ASN A 165 -3.94 7.53 2.11
N GLY A 166 -4.81 7.74 1.11
CA GLY A 166 -4.61 8.68 0.02
C GLY A 166 -3.64 8.20 -1.07
N VAL A 167 -3.27 6.92 -1.08
CA VAL A 167 -2.47 6.33 -2.16
C VAL A 167 -3.41 5.93 -3.29
N TRP A 168 -3.09 6.38 -4.51
CA TRP A 168 -3.85 6.09 -5.71
C TRP A 168 -3.39 4.77 -6.33
N LEU A 169 -4.34 3.99 -6.82
CA LEU A 169 -4.15 2.64 -7.33
C LEU A 169 -4.74 2.54 -8.73
N VAL A 170 -4.01 1.88 -9.63
CA VAL A 170 -4.45 1.58 -11.00
C VAL A 170 -3.86 0.24 -11.41
N ASP A 171 -4.52 -0.52 -12.28
CA ASP A 171 -4.03 -1.86 -12.66
C ASP A 171 -2.67 -1.81 -13.39
N HIS A 172 -2.55 -0.94 -14.39
CA HIS A 172 -1.30 -0.65 -15.09
C HIS A 172 -1.31 0.78 -15.66
N VAL A 173 -0.13 1.31 -16.03
CA VAL A 173 0.00 2.63 -16.67
C VAL A 173 0.76 2.48 -17.99
N PRO A 174 0.10 2.61 -19.15
CA PRO A 174 0.79 2.58 -20.44
C PRO A 174 1.83 3.71 -20.57
N SER A 175 2.93 3.43 -21.25
CA SER A 175 4.04 4.38 -21.42
C SER A 175 3.64 5.72 -22.03
N LYS A 176 2.66 5.75 -22.93
CA LYS A 176 2.13 6.99 -23.54
C LYS A 176 1.54 7.99 -22.54
N TYR A 177 1.22 7.57 -21.31
CA TYR A 177 0.72 8.44 -20.24
C TYR A 177 1.81 8.84 -19.25
N LEU A 178 3.06 8.42 -19.47
CA LEU A 178 4.20 8.68 -18.60
C LEU A 178 5.09 9.79 -19.15
N LYS A 179 5.55 10.66 -18.26
CA LYS A 179 6.59 11.66 -18.56
C LYS A 179 7.58 11.71 -17.41
N ILE A 180 8.88 11.64 -17.71
CA ILE A 180 9.92 11.87 -16.70
C ILE A 180 9.90 13.34 -16.28
N THR A 181 9.97 13.59 -14.97
CA THR A 181 10.00 14.94 -14.37
C THR A 181 11.37 15.32 -13.89
#